data_AF-A0A969LAY2-F1
#
_entry.id   AF-A0A969LAY2-F1
#
_cell.length_a   1.000
_cell.length_b   1.000
_cell.length_c   1.000
_cell.angle_alpha   90.00
_cell.angle_beta   90.00
_cell.angle_gamma   90.00
#
_symmetry.space_group_name_H-M   'P 1'
#
loop_
_entity.id
_entity.type
_entity.pdbx_description
1 polymer ?
#
loop_
_entity_poly.entity_id
_entity_poly.type
_entity_poly.pdbx_seq_one_letter_code
_entity_poly.pdbx_strand_id
1 'polypeptide(L)'
;MYRTNIWHILAPGRLGIAVLAMLTVLSMLALVRPGQSQAQTTNTWSSAAGITPSSIDALDPQIVIDQAGVSHVVYFETNFSSRERVYYINNRSGSWSTPRLMSEAAN
;
A
#
# COMPACT_ATOMS: atom_id res chain seq x y z
N MET A 1 58.56 42.53 -23.49
CA MET A 1 57.09 42.55 -23.66
C MET A 1 56.49 41.37 -22.91
N TYR A 2 55.41 41.61 -22.18
CA TYR A 2 54.80 40.74 -21.18
C TYR A 2 53.76 39.79 -21.83
N ARG A 3 53.80 38.49 -21.47
CA ARG A 3 52.68 37.52 -21.32
C ARG A 3 51.82 37.16 -22.57
N THR A 4 51.17 35.99 -22.70
CA THR A 4 50.68 34.98 -21.73
C THR A 4 50.33 33.65 -22.44
N ASN A 5 50.63 32.52 -21.80
CA ASN A 5 50.09 31.19 -22.10
C ASN A 5 48.63 31.09 -21.67
N ILE A 6 47.76 30.46 -22.48
CA ILE A 6 46.40 30.09 -22.12
C ILE A 6 46.17 28.60 -22.37
N TRP A 7 46.38 27.84 -21.28
CA TRP A 7 45.62 26.71 -20.75
C TRP A 7 44.81 25.79 -21.68
N HIS A 8 45.14 24.49 -21.57
CA HIS A 8 44.26 23.34 -21.75
C HIS A 8 42.91 23.54 -21.01
N ILE A 9 41.82 22.93 -21.53
CA ILE A 9 40.80 22.12 -20.82
C ILE A 9 39.49 22.14 -21.64
N LEU A 10 39.22 21.05 -22.36
CA LEU A 10 37.86 20.58 -22.69
C LEU A 10 37.83 19.09 -22.36
N ALA A 11 37.36 18.73 -21.17
CA ALA A 11 37.11 17.35 -20.80
C ALA A 11 35.67 16.96 -21.19
N PRO A 12 35.43 15.86 -21.92
CA PRO A 12 34.09 15.35 -22.17
C PRO A 12 33.63 14.57 -20.94
N GLY A 13 32.65 15.07 -20.16
CA GLY A 13 32.30 14.34 -18.92
C GLY A 13 31.16 14.84 -18.06
N ARG A 14 30.17 15.58 -18.57
CA ARG A 14 29.09 16.10 -17.72
C ARG A 14 27.66 15.69 -18.10
N LEU A 15 27.39 15.40 -19.39
CA LEU A 15 26.04 15.08 -19.83
C LEU A 15 25.68 13.59 -19.71
N GLY A 16 26.64 12.67 -19.93
CA GLY A 16 26.38 11.23 -19.84
C GLY A 16 26.07 10.74 -18.42
N ILE A 17 26.72 11.33 -17.40
CA ILE A 17 26.49 10.97 -15.99
C ILE A 17 25.10 11.41 -15.54
N ALA A 18 24.62 12.58 -16.01
CA ALA A 18 23.30 13.10 -15.63
C ALA A 18 22.16 12.23 -16.17
N VAL A 19 22.26 11.75 -17.42
CA VAL A 19 21.23 10.89 -18.04
C VAL A 19 21.22 9.49 -17.42
N LEU A 20 22.39 8.93 -17.11
CA LEU A 20 22.49 7.66 -16.37
C LEU A 20 21.93 7.78 -14.95
N ALA A 21 22.22 8.88 -14.24
CA ALA A 21 21.64 9.15 -12.92
C ALA A 21 20.12 9.34 -12.97
N MET A 22 19.59 9.94 -14.04
CA MET A 22 18.15 10.12 -14.21
C MET A 22 17.43 8.81 -14.53
N LEU A 23 18.04 7.93 -15.33
CA LEU A 23 17.51 6.60 -15.64
C LEU A 23 17.57 5.65 -14.43
N THR A 24 18.59 5.73 -13.58
CA THR A 24 18.65 4.93 -12.36
C THR A 24 17.60 5.40 -11.34
N VAL A 25 17.40 6.70 -11.16
CA VAL A 25 16.32 7.24 -10.32
C VAL A 25 14.94 6.86 -10.88
N LEU A 26 14.75 6.87 -12.20
CA LEU A 26 13.49 6.43 -12.85
C LEU A 26 13.23 4.92 -12.64
N SER A 27 14.28 4.10 -12.64
CA SER A 27 14.16 2.66 -12.37
C SER A 27 13.82 2.34 -10.90
N MET A 28 14.31 3.15 -9.96
CA MET A 28 13.95 3.03 -8.53
C MET A 28 12.51 3.50 -8.25
N LEU A 29 12.00 4.47 -9.01
CA LEU A 29 10.62 4.94 -8.90
C LEU A 29 9.59 3.91 -9.42
N ALA A 30 9.99 3.06 -10.37
CA ALA A 30 9.13 2.01 -10.93
C ALA A 30 9.03 0.74 -10.05
N LEU A 31 9.70 0.68 -8.90
CA LEU A 31 9.73 -0.49 -8.01
C LEU A 31 8.78 -0.43 -6.82
N VAL A 32 7.91 0.58 -6.70
CA VAL A 32 6.85 0.55 -5.68
C VAL A 32 5.83 -0.52 -6.09
N ARG A 33 6.09 -1.77 -5.68
CA ARG A 33 5.15 -2.87 -5.77
C ARG A 33 4.11 -2.63 -4.69
N PRO A 34 2.83 -2.33 -5.01
CA PRO A 34 1.82 -2.31 -3.98
C PRO A 34 1.72 -3.72 -3.37
N GLY A 35 1.91 -3.79 -2.05
CA GLY A 35 1.41 -4.88 -1.20
C GLY A 35 2.04 -6.26 -1.40
N GLN A 36 3.34 -6.42 -1.23
CA GLN A 36 3.79 -7.69 -0.65
C GLN A 36 3.38 -7.65 0.82
N SER A 37 2.37 -8.42 1.22
CA SER A 37 2.09 -8.68 2.63
C SER A 37 3.23 -9.53 3.21
N GLN A 38 4.41 -8.93 3.37
CA GLN A 38 5.45 -9.58 4.15
C GLN A 38 4.93 -9.60 5.58
N ALA A 39 4.80 -10.80 6.15
CA ALA A 39 4.69 -10.93 7.59
C ALA A 39 5.82 -10.09 8.19
N GLN A 40 5.49 -9.12 9.04
CA GLN A 40 6.53 -8.43 9.79
C GLN A 40 7.30 -9.51 10.53
N THR A 41 8.57 -9.71 10.17
CA THR A 41 9.44 -10.74 10.77
C THR A 41 9.87 -10.38 12.19
N THR A 42 9.36 -9.28 12.72
CA THR A 42 9.39 -9.02 14.15
C THR A 42 8.48 -10.07 14.79
N ASN A 43 9.04 -11.02 15.54
CA ASN A 43 8.31 -12.03 16.32
C ASN A 43 7.46 -11.40 17.47
N THR A 44 6.91 -10.22 17.25
CA THR A 44 6.17 -9.40 18.19
C THR A 44 4.90 -8.93 17.51
N TRP A 45 3.76 -9.19 18.15
CA TRP A 45 2.47 -8.65 17.75
C TRP A 45 2.50 -7.12 17.74
N SER A 46 1.80 -6.50 16.79
CA SER A 46 1.48 -5.07 16.83
C SER A 46 0.32 -4.79 17.80
N SER A 47 0.05 -3.52 18.09
CA SER A 47 -1.23 -3.15 18.68
C SER A 47 -2.39 -3.51 17.74
N ALA A 48 -3.53 -3.90 18.30
CA ALA A 48 -4.74 -4.13 17.53
C ALA A 48 -5.21 -2.84 16.86
N ALA A 49 -5.63 -2.93 15.60
CA ALA A 49 -6.21 -1.82 14.85
C ALA A 49 -7.61 -2.23 14.38
N GLY A 50 -8.61 -1.39 14.67
CA GLY A 50 -9.96 -1.58 14.16
C GLY A 50 -9.99 -1.38 12.64
N ILE A 51 -10.66 -2.29 11.94
CA ILE A 51 -10.77 -2.29 10.47
C ILE A 51 -12.20 -1.98 9.99
N THR A 52 -13.13 -1.84 10.93
CA THR A 52 -14.54 -1.51 10.73
C THR A 52 -14.87 -0.20 11.48
N PRO A 53 -15.98 0.49 11.15
CA PRO A 53 -16.47 1.62 11.93
C PRO A 53 -16.72 1.22 13.38
N SER A 54 -16.34 2.05 14.35
CA SER A 54 -16.30 1.70 15.77
C SER A 54 -17.65 1.67 16.49
N SER A 55 -18.74 2.07 15.83
CA SER A 55 -20.05 2.24 16.47
C SER A 55 -20.99 1.04 16.34
N ILE A 56 -20.54 -0.05 15.72
CA ILE A 56 -21.37 -1.23 15.46
C ILE A 56 -20.52 -2.50 15.65
N ASP A 57 -21.11 -3.55 16.21
CA ASP A 57 -20.41 -4.81 16.46
C ASP A 57 -20.18 -5.57 15.15
N ALA A 58 -18.92 -5.92 14.92
CA ALA A 58 -18.49 -6.79 13.83
C ALA A 58 -18.22 -8.20 14.38
N LEU A 59 -18.99 -9.18 13.92
CA LEU A 59 -19.00 -10.55 14.42
C LEU A 59 -18.58 -11.55 13.35
N ASP A 60 -18.05 -12.68 13.81
CA ASP A 60 -17.64 -13.85 13.03
C ASP A 60 -16.89 -13.54 11.72
N PRO A 61 -15.76 -12.80 11.78
CA PRO A 61 -15.03 -12.43 10.58
C PRO A 61 -14.42 -13.66 9.90
N GLN A 62 -14.49 -13.69 8.57
CA GLN A 62 -13.72 -14.61 7.72
C GLN A 62 -12.74 -13.81 6.88
N ILE A 63 -11.50 -14.30 6.77
CA ILE A 63 -10.42 -13.63 6.02
C ILE A 63 -9.75 -14.60 5.05
N VAL A 64 -9.52 -14.14 3.82
CA VAL A 64 -8.68 -14.81 2.83
C VAL A 64 -7.71 -13.81 2.20
N ILE A 65 -6.56 -14.29 1.73
CA ILE A 65 -5.55 -13.48 1.03
C ILE A 65 -5.48 -13.97 -0.42
N ASP A 66 -5.65 -13.07 -1.39
CA ASP A 66 -5.56 -13.41 -2.80
C ASP A 66 -4.09 -13.54 -3.28
N GLN A 67 -3.90 -13.96 -4.54
CA GLN A 67 -2.56 -14.13 -5.12
C GLN A 67 -1.78 -12.80 -5.27
N ALA A 68 -2.47 -11.67 -5.22
CA ALA A 68 -1.85 -10.34 -5.24
C ALA A 68 -1.50 -9.83 -3.83
N GLY A 69 -1.76 -10.62 -2.78
CA GLY A 69 -1.52 -10.22 -1.39
C GLY A 69 -2.62 -9.33 -0.80
N VAL A 70 -3.78 -9.22 -1.47
CA VAL A 70 -4.92 -8.46 -0.97
C VAL A 70 -5.69 -9.30 0.04
N SER A 71 -5.89 -8.75 1.24
CA SER A 71 -6.77 -9.33 2.25
C SER A 71 -8.22 -9.01 1.91
N HIS A 72 -9.05 -10.05 1.88
CA HIS A 72 -10.49 -9.99 1.72
C HIS A 72 -11.14 -10.43 3.03
N VAL A 73 -11.94 -9.54 3.63
CA VAL A 73 -12.61 -9.83 4.90
C VAL A 73 -14.12 -9.71 4.70
N VAL A 74 -14.85 -10.70 5.18
CA VAL A 74 -16.31 -10.64 5.36
C VAL A 74 -16.67 -10.79 6.82
N TYR A 75 -17.70 -10.10 7.28
CA TYR A 75 -18.14 -10.12 8.67
C TYR A 75 -19.64 -9.82 8.79
N PHE A 76 -20.24 -10.24 9.89
CA PHE A 76 -21.59 -9.81 10.26
C PHE A 76 -21.54 -8.49 11.00
N GLU A 77 -22.45 -7.59 10.66
CA GLU A 77 -22.69 -6.38 11.42
C GLU A 77 -24.07 -6.46 12.07
N THR A 78 -24.13 -6.23 13.39
CA THR A 78 -25.38 -6.18 14.16
C THR A 78 -25.34 -5.03 15.15
N ASN A 79 -26.50 -4.41 15.42
CA ASN A 79 -26.66 -3.43 16.49
C ASN A 79 -27.67 -3.90 17.54
N PHE A 80 -27.85 -5.23 17.68
CA PHE A 80 -28.85 -5.93 18.52
C PHE A 80 -30.33 -5.58 18.29
N SER A 81 -30.61 -4.50 17.55
CA SER A 81 -31.95 -3.97 17.26
C SER A 81 -32.29 -4.02 15.77
N SER A 82 -31.30 -4.28 14.92
CA SER A 82 -31.40 -4.42 13.47
C SER A 82 -31.18 -5.86 13.04
N ARG A 83 -31.48 -6.10 11.77
CA ARG A 83 -31.12 -7.35 11.09
C ARG A 83 -29.62 -7.49 11.00
N GLU A 84 -29.19 -8.75 10.99
CA GLU A 84 -27.82 -9.11 10.62
C GLU A 84 -27.59 -8.74 9.14
N ARG A 85 -26.45 -8.10 8.91
CA ARG A 85 -26.00 -7.68 7.58
C ARG A 85 -24.60 -8.22 7.35
N VAL A 86 -24.35 -8.73 6.15
CA VAL A 86 -23.01 -9.20 5.76
C VAL A 86 -22.30 -8.05 5.05
N TYR A 87 -21.12 -7.71 5.54
CA TYR A 87 -20.27 -6.69 4.95
C TYR A 87 -18.96 -7.26 4.43
N TYR A 88 -18.37 -6.55 3.47
CA TYR A 88 -17.08 -6.87 2.85
C TYR A 88 -16.15 -5.66 2.87
N ILE A 89 -14.88 -5.89 3.21
CA ILE A 89 -13.77 -4.92 3.11
C ILE A 89 -12.51 -5.59 2.53
N ASN A 90 -11.62 -4.78 1.96
CA ASN A 90 -10.30 -5.22 1.51
C ASN A 90 -9.25 -4.12 1.66
N ASN A 91 -7.97 -4.47 1.53
CA ASN A 91 -6.84 -3.54 1.63
C ASN A 91 -6.15 -3.25 0.30
N ARG A 92 -6.83 -3.45 -0.85
CA ARG A 92 -6.22 -3.36 -2.19
C ARG A 92 -5.56 -2.02 -2.49
N SER A 93 -6.09 -0.92 -1.93
CA SER A 93 -5.56 0.44 -2.12
C SER A 93 -4.43 0.80 -1.14
N GLY A 94 -3.95 -0.15 -0.33
CA GLY A 94 -2.98 0.11 0.75
C GLY A 94 -3.62 0.58 2.06
N SER A 95 -4.95 0.66 2.13
CA SER A 95 -5.72 0.91 3.35
C SER A 95 -7.02 0.11 3.28
N TRP A 96 -7.65 -0.15 4.43
CA TRP A 96 -8.94 -0.82 4.47
C TRP A 96 -10.00 0.02 3.75
N SER A 97 -10.75 -0.63 2.86
CA SER A 97 -11.85 -0.02 2.12
C SER A 97 -13.01 0.34 3.05
N THR A 98 -13.90 1.22 2.59
CA THR A 98 -15.20 1.37 3.23
C THR A 98 -15.98 0.04 3.18
N PRO A 99 -16.71 -0.32 4.25
CA PRO A 99 -17.57 -1.51 4.23
C PRO A 99 -18.59 -1.47 3.11
N ARG A 100 -18.65 -2.55 2.34
CA ARG A 100 -19.67 -2.78 1.31
C ARG A 100 -20.68 -3.79 1.82
N LEU A 101 -21.97 -3.43 1.79
CA LEU A 101 -23.06 -4.37 2.06
C LEU A 101 -23.10 -5.45 0.96
N MET A 102 -23.09 -6.70 1.38
CA MET A 102 -23.15 -7.88 0.51
C MET A 102 -24.53 -8.54 0.54
N SER A 103 -25.13 -8.63 1.73
CA SER A 103 -26.48 -9.16 1.92
C SER A 103 -27.09 -8.71 3.24
N GLU A 104 -28.42 -8.78 3.32
CA GLU A 104 -29.20 -8.55 4.53
C GLU A 104 -30.33 -9.58 4.63
N ALA A 105 -30.81 -9.85 5.84
CA ALA A 105 -31.91 -10.78 6.03
C ALA A 105 -33.21 -10.25 5.38
N ALA A 106 -33.89 -11.12 4.64
CA ALA A 106 -35.17 -10.83 4.00
C ALA A 106 -36.28 -10.53 5.03
N ASN A 107 -37.30 -9.80 4.58
CA ASN A 107 -38.47 -9.37 5.36
C ASN A 107 -39.45 -10.52 5.59
#